data_AF-A0AAD6WN84-F1
#
_entry.id   AF-A0AAD6WN84-F1
#
_cell.length_a   1.000
_cell.length_b   1.000
_cell.length_c   1.000
_cell.angle_alpha   90.00
_cell.angle_beta   90.00
_cell.angle_gamma   90.00
#
_symmetry.space_group_name_H-M   'P 1'
#
loop_
_entity.id
_entity.type
_entity.pdbx_description
1 polymer ?
#
loop_
_entity_poly.entity_id
_entity_poly.type
_entity_poly.pdbx_seq_one_letter_code
_entity_poly.pdbx_strand_id
1 'polypeptide(L)'
;ALRVKWCKAYARTQRWHEDVVLVDEEMCRTIEYGTWMAEQWRGRAGARTRNVTPELAEGLRAYAMEHVKREEVTCAKLVGQWSGLRARARTYLAGVRDDMRGLAEVVVDIDEDE
;
A
#
# COMPACT_ATOMS: atom_id res chain seq x y z
N ALA A 1 -20.53 -25.58 -22.73
CA ALA A 1 -19.93 -24.29 -23.15
C ALA A 1 -20.12 -23.15 -22.13
N LEU A 2 -21.29 -23.02 -21.49
CA LEU A 2 -21.57 -21.93 -20.52
C LEU A 2 -20.73 -22.02 -19.24
N ARG A 3 -20.63 -23.21 -18.62
CA ARG A 3 -19.83 -23.45 -17.39
C ARG A 3 -18.37 -22.99 -17.54
N VAL A 4 -17.71 -23.32 -18.65
CA VAL A 4 -16.33 -22.90 -18.93
C VAL A 4 -16.19 -21.37 -19.04
N LYS A 5 -17.16 -20.68 -19.64
CA LYS A 5 -17.15 -19.21 -19.70
C LYS A 5 -17.34 -18.61 -18.31
N TRP A 6 -18.22 -19.19 -17.50
CA TRP A 6 -18.44 -18.78 -16.11
C TRP A 6 -17.20 -18.97 -15.25
N CYS A 7 -16.58 -20.16 -15.24
CA CYS A 7 -15.35 -20.41 -14.47
C CYS A 7 -14.22 -19.44 -14.85
N LYS A 8 -14.07 -19.12 -16.14
CA LYS A 8 -13.06 -18.16 -16.60
C LYS A 8 -13.36 -16.73 -16.12
N ALA A 9 -14.63 -16.31 -16.17
CA ALA A 9 -15.03 -15.00 -15.66
C ALA A 9 -14.83 -14.92 -14.14
N TYR A 10 -15.24 -15.96 -13.41
CA TYR A 10 -15.07 -16.06 -11.97
C TYR A 10 -13.60 -16.00 -11.54
N ALA A 11 -12.73 -16.81 -12.17
CA ALA A 11 -11.29 -16.78 -11.88
C ALA A 11 -10.66 -15.40 -12.14
N ARG A 12 -11.13 -14.67 -13.17
CA ARG A 12 -10.68 -13.30 -13.43
C ARG A 12 -11.13 -12.34 -12.34
N THR A 13 -12.37 -12.46 -11.86
CA THR A 13 -12.88 -11.64 -10.76
C THR A 13 -12.08 -11.88 -9.48
N GLN A 14 -11.79 -13.15 -9.14
CA GLN A 14 -10.96 -13.51 -7.98
C GLN A 14 -9.56 -12.90 -8.08
N ARG A 15 -8.90 -13.08 -9.22
CA ARG A 15 -7.57 -12.48 -9.45
C ARG A 15 -7.59 -10.96 -9.36
N TRP A 16 -8.60 -10.32 -9.94
CA TRP A 16 -8.70 -8.87 -9.88
C TRP A 16 -8.91 -8.37 -8.44
N HIS A 17 -9.65 -9.12 -7.62
CA HIS A 17 -9.76 -8.83 -6.20
C HIS A 17 -8.41 -8.91 -5.48
N GLU A 18 -7.63 -9.98 -5.70
CA GLU A 18 -6.27 -10.13 -5.16
C GLU A 18 -5.37 -8.95 -5.56
N ASP A 19 -5.40 -8.56 -6.84
CA ASP A 19 -4.61 -7.44 -7.36
C ASP A 19 -4.98 -6.12 -6.65
N VAL A 20 -6.27 -5.87 -6.37
CA VAL A 20 -6.72 -4.67 -5.64
C VAL A 20 -6.24 -4.69 -4.19
N VAL A 21 -6.29 -5.84 -3.52
CA VAL A 21 -5.77 -5.98 -2.14
C VAL A 21 -4.27 -5.68 -2.11
N LEU A 22 -3.50 -6.28 -3.02
CA LEU A 22 -2.05 -6.10 -3.06
C LEU A 22 -1.66 -4.65 -3.35
N VAL A 23 -2.35 -3.99 -4.27
CA VAL A 23 -2.06 -2.59 -4.61
C VAL A 23 -2.38 -1.64 -3.46
N ASP A 24 -3.51 -1.82 -2.75
CA ASP A 24 -3.83 -0.96 -1.59
C ASP A 24 -2.81 -1.13 -0.46
N GLU A 25 -2.36 -2.36 -0.23
CA GLU A 25 -1.33 -2.68 0.76
C GLU A 25 0.03 -2.09 0.36
N GLU A 26 0.46 -2.24 -0.88
CA GLU A 26 1.75 -1.69 -1.35
C GLU A 26 1.77 -0.16 -1.30
N MET A 27 0.63 0.48 -1.60
CA MET A 27 0.46 1.92 -1.39
C MET A 27 0.63 2.31 0.08
N CYS A 28 0.09 1.50 1.01
CA CYS A 28 0.27 1.73 2.45
C CYS A 28 1.74 1.61 2.85
N ARG A 29 2.37 0.49 2.49
CA ARG A 29 3.78 0.20 2.80
C ARG A 29 4.72 1.25 2.24
N THR A 30 4.47 1.75 1.04
CA THR A 30 5.31 2.79 0.44
C THR A 30 5.29 4.08 1.28
N ILE A 31 4.11 4.48 1.77
CA ILE A 31 3.96 5.67 2.63
C ILE A 31 4.62 5.43 3.99
N GLU A 32 4.39 4.27 4.60
CA GLU A 32 4.99 3.89 5.88
C GLU A 32 6.52 3.83 5.80
N TYR A 33 7.05 3.26 4.73
CA TYR A 33 8.49 3.21 4.47
C TYR A 33 9.09 4.61 4.38
N GLY A 34 8.49 5.53 3.62
CA GLY A 34 8.99 6.90 3.51
C GLY A 34 8.93 7.64 4.85
N THR A 35 7.87 7.43 5.64
CA THR A 35 7.74 7.98 7.00
C THR A 35 8.84 7.46 7.93
N TRP A 36 9.05 6.15 7.93
CA TRP A 36 10.11 5.50 8.69
C TRP A 36 11.50 5.99 8.26
N MET A 37 11.75 6.12 6.96
CA MET A 37 13.01 6.64 6.43
C MET A 37 13.29 8.08 6.85
N ALA A 38 12.26 8.94 6.90
CA ALA A 38 12.39 10.30 7.41
C ALA A 38 12.83 10.29 8.89
N GLU A 39 12.28 9.40 9.71
CA GLU A 39 12.70 9.24 11.11
C GLU A 39 14.15 8.75 11.22
N GLN A 40 14.55 7.79 10.37
CA GLN A 40 15.94 7.33 10.32
C GLN A 40 16.90 8.48 10.02
N TRP A 41 16.57 9.35 9.05
CA TRP A 41 17.39 10.52 8.73
C TRP A 41 17.41 11.56 9.85
N ARG A 42 16.27 11.79 10.52
CA ARG A 42 16.19 12.69 11.69
C ARG A 42 17.11 12.22 12.81
N GLY A 43 17.17 10.90 13.07
CA GLY A 43 18.12 10.32 14.01
C GLY A 43 19.58 10.50 13.61
N ARG A 44 19.88 10.49 12.31
CA ARG A 44 21.25 10.65 11.78
C ARG A 44 21.80 12.07 11.88
N ALA A 45 20.95 13.09 11.96
CA ALA A 45 21.35 14.51 11.98
C ALA A 45 22.38 14.84 13.09
N GLY A 46 22.37 14.11 14.21
CA GLY A 46 23.33 14.28 15.31
C GLY A 46 24.11 13.02 15.68
N ALA A 47 23.99 11.93 14.93
CA ALA A 47 24.51 10.63 15.35
C ALA A 47 26.04 10.53 15.31
N ARG A 48 26.70 11.29 14.42
CA ARG A 48 28.16 11.28 14.30
C ARG A 48 28.77 12.30 15.26
N THR A 49 29.46 11.82 16.28
CA THR A 49 30.07 12.66 17.32
C THR A 49 31.60 12.68 17.30
N ARG A 50 32.24 11.66 16.70
CA ARG A 50 33.71 11.54 16.65
C ARG A 50 34.30 12.21 15.41
N ASN A 51 35.37 12.99 15.60
CA ASN A 51 36.11 13.68 14.55
C ASN A 51 35.21 14.60 13.69
N VAL A 52 34.34 15.37 14.35
CA VAL A 52 33.40 16.28 13.68
C VAL A 52 33.72 17.71 14.07
N THR A 53 34.14 18.52 13.09
CA THR A 53 34.27 19.97 13.29
C THR A 53 32.87 20.60 13.31
N PRO A 54 32.70 21.80 13.89
CA PRO A 54 31.40 22.49 13.91
C PRO A 54 30.77 22.64 12.52
N GLU A 55 31.58 22.94 11.50
CA GLU A 55 31.15 23.10 10.11
C GLU A 55 30.68 21.77 9.52
N LEU A 56 31.40 20.68 9.82
CA LEU A 56 30.98 19.34 9.40
C LEU A 56 29.69 18.90 10.11
N ALA A 57 29.52 19.24 11.41
CA ALA A 57 28.29 18.96 12.14
C ALA A 57 27.09 19.70 11.53
N GLU A 58 27.28 20.96 11.15
CA GLU A 58 26.27 21.74 10.44
C GLU A 58 25.93 21.11 9.09
N GLY A 59 26.92 20.78 8.27
CA GLY A 59 26.70 20.13 6.98
C GLY A 59 25.99 18.79 7.07
N LEU A 60 26.35 17.95 8.05
CA LEU A 60 25.68 16.66 8.29
C LEU A 60 24.22 16.84 8.72
N ARG A 61 23.94 17.81 9.59
CA ARG A 61 22.56 18.16 9.97
C ARG A 61 21.76 18.65 8.77
N ALA A 62 22.30 19.60 8.01
CA ALA A 62 21.63 20.16 6.84
C ALA A 62 21.31 19.05 5.81
N TYR A 63 22.27 18.17 5.53
CA TYR A 63 22.08 17.05 4.61
C TYR A 63 21.01 16.07 5.11
N ALA A 64 21.07 15.67 6.37
CA ALA A 64 20.06 14.78 6.95
C ALA A 64 18.66 15.41 6.90
N MET A 65 18.54 16.69 7.25
CA MET A 65 17.25 17.40 7.22
C MET A 65 16.71 17.60 5.81
N GLU A 66 17.56 17.75 4.79
CA GLU A 66 17.14 17.76 3.40
C GLU A 66 16.49 16.43 3.00
N HIS A 67 17.08 15.30 3.39
CA HIS A 67 16.50 13.97 3.16
C HIS A 67 15.18 13.77 3.90
N VAL A 68 15.10 14.19 5.17
CA VAL A 68 13.82 14.20 5.93
C VAL A 68 12.75 14.92 5.12
N LYS A 69 13.07 16.14 4.65
CA LYS A 69 12.11 16.97 3.91
C LYS A 69 11.68 16.30 2.60
N ARG A 70 12.62 15.69 1.89
CA ARG A 70 12.36 14.99 0.62
C ARG A 70 11.40 13.82 0.80
N GLU A 71 11.62 13.00 1.83
CA GLU A 71 10.75 11.86 2.15
C GLU A 71 9.35 12.34 2.58
N GLU A 72 9.27 13.36 3.45
CA GLU A 72 7.99 13.94 3.88
C GLU A 72 7.17 14.50 2.71
N VAL A 73 7.82 15.22 1.79
CA VAL A 73 7.16 15.77 0.58
C VAL A 73 6.68 14.65 -0.34
N THR A 74 7.51 13.60 -0.51
CA THR A 74 7.15 12.45 -1.34
C THR A 74 5.94 11.73 -0.75
N CYS A 75 5.96 11.42 0.55
CA CYS A 75 4.84 10.78 1.25
C CYS A 75 3.57 11.62 1.15
N ALA A 76 3.65 12.93 1.41
CA ALA A 76 2.49 13.81 1.31
C ALA A 76 1.88 13.83 -0.10
N LYS A 77 2.73 13.84 -1.13
CA LYS A 77 2.29 13.75 -2.53
C LYS A 77 1.58 12.42 -2.81
N LEU A 78 2.17 11.30 -2.38
CA LEU A 78 1.59 9.97 -2.57
C LEU A 78 0.25 9.83 -1.84
N VAL A 79 0.15 10.29 -0.58
CA VAL A 79 -1.11 10.34 0.17
C VAL A 79 -2.17 11.14 -0.59
N GLY A 80 -1.82 12.32 -1.09
CA GLY A 80 -2.73 13.16 -1.88
C GLY A 80 -3.22 12.44 -3.14
N GLN A 81 -2.28 11.91 -3.94
CA GLN A 81 -2.57 11.23 -5.21
C GLN A 81 -3.38 9.94 -5.03
N TRP A 82 -3.11 9.18 -3.97
CA TRP A 82 -3.72 7.87 -3.76
C TRP A 82 -4.98 7.90 -2.90
N SER A 83 -5.26 8.99 -2.18
CA SER A 83 -6.44 9.13 -1.32
C SER A 83 -7.75 8.68 -1.98
N GLY A 84 -8.02 9.15 -3.20
CA GLY A 84 -9.23 8.81 -3.96
C GLY A 84 -9.24 7.36 -4.46
N LEU A 85 -8.09 6.83 -4.90
CA LEU A 85 -7.96 5.45 -5.35
C LEU A 85 -8.15 4.47 -4.19
N ARG A 86 -7.49 4.73 -3.05
CA ARG A 86 -7.61 3.90 -1.84
C ARG A 86 -9.02 3.97 -1.24
N ALA A 87 -9.69 5.11 -1.31
CA ALA A 87 -11.10 5.20 -0.92
C ALA A 87 -11.99 4.27 -1.76
N ARG A 88 -11.82 4.28 -3.09
CA ARG A 88 -12.55 3.38 -4.00
C ARG A 88 -12.20 1.92 -3.77
N ALA A 89 -10.91 1.61 -3.59
CA ALA A 89 -10.43 0.26 -3.29
C ALA A 89 -11.08 -0.26 -1.99
N ARG A 90 -11.09 0.54 -0.91
CA ARG A 90 -11.76 0.16 0.34
C ARG A 90 -13.26 -0.09 0.17
N THR A 91 -13.96 0.77 -0.58
CA THR A 91 -15.39 0.54 -0.87
C THR A 91 -15.61 -0.76 -1.64
N TYR A 92 -14.79 -1.02 -2.66
CA TYR A 92 -14.84 -2.26 -3.44
C TYR A 92 -14.56 -3.49 -2.57
N LEU A 93 -13.45 -3.48 -1.82
CA LEU A 93 -13.06 -4.59 -0.94
C LEU A 93 -14.10 -4.86 0.15
N ALA A 94 -14.75 -3.82 0.67
CA ALA A 94 -15.85 -3.97 1.62
C ALA A 94 -17.08 -4.66 0.99
N GLY A 95 -17.47 -4.27 -0.23
CA GLY A 95 -18.62 -4.86 -0.93
C GLY A 95 -18.37 -6.28 -1.44
N VAL A 96 -17.16 -6.57 -1.91
CA VAL A 96 -16.81 -7.89 -2.46
C VAL A 96 -16.77 -8.97 -1.39
N ARG A 97 -16.40 -8.62 -0.16
CA ARG A 97 -16.46 -9.55 0.97
C ARG A 97 -17.89 -10.06 1.21
N ASP A 98 -18.88 -9.22 0.95
CA ASP A 98 -20.29 -9.57 1.11
C ASP A 98 -20.80 -10.38 -0.11
N ASP A 99 -20.42 -9.99 -1.33
CA ASP A 99 -20.81 -10.69 -2.57
C ASP A 99 -20.16 -12.07 -2.74
N MET A 100 -18.86 -12.22 -2.43
CA MET A 100 -18.16 -13.50 -2.54
C MET A 100 -18.66 -14.53 -1.53
N ARG A 101 -19.12 -14.08 -0.35
CA ARG A 101 -19.75 -14.97 0.64
C ARG A 101 -21.04 -15.58 0.09
N GLY A 102 -21.89 -14.76 -0.53
CA GLY A 102 -23.11 -15.26 -1.18
C GLY A 102 -22.85 -16.15 -2.40
N LEU A 103 -21.80 -15.87 -3.17
CA LEU A 103 -21.43 -16.72 -4.32
C LEU A 103 -20.85 -18.08 -3.91
N ALA A 104 -20.12 -18.15 -2.79
CA ALA A 104 -19.62 -19.42 -2.26
C ALA A 104 -20.78 -20.33 -1.80
N GLU A 105 -21.82 -19.76 -1.20
CA GLU A 105 -23.04 -20.50 -0.81
C GLU A 105 -23.79 -21.06 -2.05
N VAL A 106 -23.99 -20.24 -3.09
CA VAL A 106 -24.68 -20.67 -4.32
C VAL A 106 -23.92 -21.76 -5.09
N VAL A 107 -22.58 -21.79 -5.02
CA VAL A 107 -21.79 -22.83 -5.70
C VAL A 107 -21.89 -24.18 -5.00
N VAL A 108 -22.05 -24.20 -3.67
CA VAL A 108 -22.24 -25.45 -2.90
C VAL A 108 -23.58 -26.11 -3.24
N ASP A 109 -24.63 -25.32 -3.46
CA ASP A 109 -25.97 -25.85 -3.78
C ASP A 109 -26.11 -26.38 -5.22
N ILE A 110 -25.20 -26.05 -6.14
CA ILE A 110 -25.28 -26.48 -7.55
C ILE A 110 -24.84 -27.95 -7.74
N ASP A 111 -24.16 -28.54 -6.75
CA ASP A 111 -23.65 -29.91 -6.82
C ASP A 111 -24.58 -30.96 -6.17
N GLU A 112 -25.75 -30.59 -5.62
CA GLU A 112 -26.68 -31.53 -4.95
C GLU A 112 -27.81 -32.11 -5.83
N ASP A 113 -28.01 -31.62 -7.06
CA ASP A 113 -29.01 -32.17 -7.98
C ASP A 113 -28.35 -33.04 -9.08
N GLU A 114 -28.15 -34.34 -8.78
CA GLU A 114 -27.95 -35.42 -9.77
C GLU A 114 -29.18 -36.35 -9.83
#